data_AF-A0A946QV46-F1
#
_entry.id   AF-A0A946QV46-F1
#
_cell.length_a   1.000
_cell.length_b   1.000
_cell.length_c   1.000
_cell.angle_alpha   90.00
_cell.angle_beta   90.00
_cell.angle_gamma   90.00
#
_symmetry.space_group_name_H-M   'P 1'
#
loop_
_entity.id
_entity.type
_entity.pdbx_description
1 polymer ?
#
loop_
_entity_poly.entity_id
_entity_poly.type
_entity_poly.pdbx_seq_one_letter_code
_entity_poly.pdbx_strand_id
1 'polypeptide(L)'
;MKTRIYFLDNLRTFLIFLVVVLHAGLVYESVLENTWIVCDPMKNNSIGLIRMYLDLFVMFIIFFISGYFVPYSVKNKSSLDFLKTKFIRIFVPWIIAVFTLIPAYKAIFLFSRGLPQEEWFTYFHLFKRAGTDLSFFANNPSQNWLWFLPVLFIFQVIYLILYKTNLLSIKISLKTGVVLVFIIGVIYSMIISVIGLKGWTLSPLLDFQNERLLVYFLAFLLGSLCNKLNVFESQKKNKKLYIISNVVLTFSLTGFTIVALNLFYNLVDVNRNYYFISEHADRLAYYILSMLAMLSFLHIFIYAFQFSLNKNFKIMEHLNKNSYQVYIIHIIVLGILALSLVNIQIPVYVKYLILTILTFIVSNIIVYAYKSIFQKTISMKLASTVFVLATILSIVVFAKQADYRQGGQSAGWQSTQYNINIDLHQAALQGNIEVVRQNILAGSDLNKKEPDGGGSPLSTAATFGKTEVARALIEAGAEINFVKNDGATPLHVAAFFCHTEMVKLLLEKGADKSILDNNGSTALESLLIPFEDVKGIYEYFAGILDPLGLDLDLEKIKTKRPIIAEMLRNSTSE
;
A
#
# COMPACT_ATOMS: atom_id res chain seq x y z
N MET A 1 14.98 1.45 45.95
CA MET A 1 14.69 0.92 44.60
C MET A 1 13.35 1.46 44.16
N LYS A 2 13.27 2.35 43.15
CA LYS A 2 11.95 2.71 42.60
C LYS A 2 11.31 1.46 42.02
N THR A 3 10.15 1.09 42.53
CA THR A 3 9.32 -0.02 42.04
C THR A 3 9.15 0.15 40.54
N ARG A 4 9.51 -0.88 39.77
CA ARG A 4 9.33 -0.90 38.32
C ARG A 4 7.86 -0.65 38.00
N ILE A 5 7.60 0.35 37.15
CA ILE A 5 6.24 0.70 36.76
C ILE A 5 5.76 -0.31 35.71
N TYR A 6 4.99 -1.30 36.15
CA TYR A 6 4.52 -2.39 35.29
C TYR A 6 3.50 -1.92 34.26
N PHE A 7 2.66 -0.94 34.59
CA PHE A 7 1.62 -0.51 33.64
C PHE A 7 2.17 0.06 32.33
N LEU A 8 3.34 0.72 32.34
CA LEU A 8 3.96 1.24 31.12
C LEU A 8 4.58 0.14 30.26
N ASP A 9 5.12 -0.92 30.90
CA ASP A 9 5.55 -2.11 30.17
C ASP A 9 4.35 -2.83 29.54
N ASN A 10 3.26 -2.98 30.30
CA ASN A 10 2.01 -3.59 29.82
C ASN A 10 1.38 -2.77 28.69
N LEU A 11 1.39 -1.43 28.82
CA LEU A 11 0.90 -0.52 27.78
C LEU A 11 1.75 -0.64 26.51
N ARG A 12 3.08 -0.72 26.61
CA ARG A 12 3.96 -0.95 25.45
C ARG A 12 3.57 -2.26 24.74
N THR A 13 3.39 -3.34 25.48
CA THR A 13 2.99 -4.64 24.91
C THR A 13 1.63 -4.56 24.21
N PHE A 14 0.66 -3.89 24.83
CA PHE A 14 -0.64 -3.66 24.20
C PHE A 14 -0.55 -2.82 22.92
N LEU A 15 0.30 -1.79 22.91
CA LEU A 15 0.55 -0.99 21.71
C LEU A 15 1.20 -1.84 20.61
N ILE A 16 2.12 -2.75 20.92
CA ILE A 16 2.64 -3.71 19.93
C ILE A 16 1.55 -4.65 19.41
N PHE A 17 0.60 -5.07 20.25
CA PHE A 17 -0.58 -5.78 19.76
C PHE A 17 -1.40 -4.90 18.79
N LEU A 18 -1.62 -3.63 19.10
CA LEU A 18 -2.29 -2.68 18.17
C LEU A 18 -1.51 -2.47 16.87
N VAL A 19 -0.17 -2.59 16.88
CA VAL A 19 0.62 -2.61 15.65
C VAL A 19 0.29 -3.84 14.80
N VAL A 20 0.09 -5.01 15.42
CA VAL A 20 -0.35 -6.22 14.70
C VAL A 20 -1.75 -6.02 14.12
N VAL A 21 -2.67 -5.43 14.89
CA VAL A 21 -4.02 -5.05 14.44
C VAL A 21 -3.94 -4.14 13.20
N LEU A 22 -3.07 -3.13 13.24
CA LEU A 22 -2.83 -2.20 12.14
C LEU A 22 -2.31 -2.94 10.89
N HIS A 23 -1.27 -3.75 11.03
CA HIS A 23 -0.64 -4.43 9.89
C HIS A 23 -1.50 -5.57 9.32
N ALA A 24 -2.30 -6.25 10.14
CA ALA A 24 -3.26 -7.24 9.66
C ALA A 24 -4.32 -6.59 8.77
N GLY A 25 -4.60 -5.29 8.97
CA GLY A 25 -5.56 -4.56 8.16
C GLY A 25 -5.09 -4.38 6.72
N LEU A 26 -3.77 -4.31 6.50
CA LEU A 26 -3.14 -4.16 5.18
C LEU A 26 -3.52 -5.28 4.21
N VAL A 27 -3.81 -6.47 4.73
CA VAL A 27 -4.19 -7.64 3.93
C VAL A 27 -5.54 -7.45 3.25
N TYR A 28 -6.42 -6.63 3.83
CA TYR A 28 -7.81 -6.47 3.40
C TYR A 28 -8.08 -5.09 2.76
N GLU A 29 -7.02 -4.33 2.45
CA GLU A 29 -7.11 -3.06 1.73
C GLU A 29 -6.78 -3.25 0.23
N SER A 30 -7.44 -2.46 -0.63
CA SER A 30 -7.23 -2.49 -2.09
C SER A 30 -5.90 -1.86 -2.50
N VAL A 31 -5.44 -0.87 -1.73
CA VAL A 31 -4.26 -0.04 -2.00
C VAL A 31 -2.96 -0.84 -2.13
N LEU A 32 -2.92 -2.09 -1.64
CA LEU A 32 -1.71 -2.91 -1.56
C LEU A 32 -1.73 -4.15 -2.46
N GLU A 33 -2.73 -4.30 -3.34
CA GLU A 33 -2.96 -5.49 -4.18
C GLU A 33 -1.74 -5.92 -5.01
N ASN A 34 -0.89 -4.96 -5.39
CA ASN A 34 0.33 -5.21 -6.18
C ASN A 34 1.60 -5.16 -5.34
N THR A 35 1.55 -5.33 -4.02
CA THR A 35 2.74 -5.28 -3.17
C THR A 35 3.18 -6.67 -2.72
N TRP A 36 4.36 -6.75 -2.10
CA TRP A 36 4.86 -7.95 -1.44
C TRP A 36 4.10 -8.31 -0.14
N ILE A 37 3.03 -7.57 0.20
CA ILE A 37 2.13 -7.86 1.31
C ILE A 37 0.99 -8.74 0.78
N VAL A 38 0.67 -9.82 1.50
CA VAL A 38 -0.46 -10.70 1.16
C VAL A 38 -1.74 -9.86 1.06
N CYS A 39 -2.47 -10.00 -0.03
CA CYS A 39 -3.74 -9.32 -0.23
C CYS A 39 -4.86 -10.36 -0.38
N ASP A 40 -5.84 -10.30 0.52
CA ASP A 40 -7.07 -11.08 0.40
C ASP A 40 -7.93 -10.50 -0.75
N PRO A 41 -8.53 -11.34 -1.61
CA PRO A 41 -9.44 -10.88 -2.66
C PRO A 41 -10.65 -10.11 -2.11
N MET A 42 -11.11 -10.44 -0.91
CA MET A 42 -12.22 -9.74 -0.27
C MET A 42 -11.71 -8.51 0.51
N LYS A 43 -12.13 -7.32 0.08
CA LYS A 43 -11.70 -6.04 0.66
C LYS A 43 -12.71 -5.45 1.64
N ASN A 44 -12.24 -4.54 2.51
CA ASN A 44 -13.12 -3.84 3.44
C ASN A 44 -12.63 -2.43 3.83
N ASN A 45 -13.43 -1.41 3.51
CA ASN A 45 -13.10 -0.01 3.77
C ASN A 45 -13.12 0.37 5.28
N SER A 46 -13.93 -0.31 6.10
CA SER A 46 -14.00 -0.05 7.54
C SER A 46 -12.69 -0.37 8.26
N ILE A 47 -11.90 -1.32 7.73
CA ILE A 47 -10.57 -1.67 8.23
C ILE A 47 -9.60 -0.50 8.02
N GLY A 48 -9.72 0.22 6.91
CA GLY A 48 -8.92 1.43 6.64
C GLY A 48 -9.14 2.54 7.67
N LEU A 49 -10.37 2.71 8.18
CA LEU A 49 -10.65 3.67 9.27
C LEU A 49 -9.96 3.26 10.59
N ILE A 50 -9.96 1.97 10.93
CA ILE A 50 -9.24 1.46 12.11
C ILE A 50 -7.76 1.78 11.96
N ARG A 51 -7.18 1.51 10.79
CA ARG A 51 -5.78 1.80 10.49
C ARG A 51 -5.46 3.29 10.66
N MET A 52 -6.28 4.18 10.13
CA MET A 52 -6.11 5.63 10.26
C MET A 52 -6.06 6.06 11.74
N TYR A 53 -6.94 5.52 12.59
CA TYR A 53 -6.94 5.82 14.01
C TYR A 53 -5.74 5.25 14.76
N LEU A 54 -5.35 4.01 14.47
CA LEU A 54 -4.20 3.39 15.13
C LEU A 54 -2.90 4.11 14.75
N ASP A 55 -2.76 4.49 13.48
CA ASP A 55 -1.60 5.25 13.02
C ASP A 55 -1.48 6.63 13.68
N LEU A 56 -2.61 7.27 13.98
CA LEU A 56 -2.64 8.58 14.63
C LEU A 56 -1.90 8.58 15.98
N PHE A 57 -2.14 7.59 16.86
CA PHE A 57 -1.66 7.68 18.25
C PHE A 57 -0.66 6.60 18.67
N VAL A 58 -0.66 5.40 18.07
CA VAL A 58 0.09 4.26 18.65
C VAL A 58 1.57 4.58 18.75
N MET A 59 2.17 5.08 17.67
CA MET A 59 3.60 5.41 17.65
C MET A 59 3.93 6.59 18.58
N PHE A 60 3.05 7.60 18.68
CA PHE A 60 3.17 8.71 19.62
C PHE A 60 3.30 8.22 21.07
N ILE A 61 2.45 7.28 21.48
CA ILE A 61 2.50 6.71 22.84
C ILE A 61 3.75 5.82 23.03
N ILE A 62 4.15 5.04 22.03
CA ILE A 62 5.37 4.21 22.15
C ILE A 62 6.62 5.07 22.35
N PHE A 63 6.74 6.19 21.61
CA PHE A 63 7.84 7.15 21.81
C PHE A 63 7.79 7.79 23.19
N PHE A 64 6.61 8.17 23.68
CA PHE A 64 6.44 8.66 25.05
C PHE A 64 6.92 7.64 26.10
N ILE A 65 6.50 6.37 26.00
CA ILE A 65 6.91 5.31 26.94
C ILE A 65 8.43 5.12 26.91
N SER A 66 9.02 5.13 25.72
CA SER A 66 10.48 5.01 25.56
C SER A 66 11.22 6.20 26.19
N GLY A 67 10.69 7.40 26.01
CA GLY A 67 11.18 8.62 26.65
C GLY A 67 11.08 8.58 28.18
N TYR A 68 10.02 7.96 28.72
CA TYR A 68 9.89 7.78 30.16
C TYR A 68 10.99 6.89 30.75
N PHE A 69 11.43 5.86 30.04
CA PHE A 69 12.44 4.93 30.53
C PHE A 69 13.89 5.35 30.24
N VAL A 70 14.14 6.26 29.29
CA VAL A 70 15.50 6.66 28.90
C VAL A 70 16.34 7.26 30.05
N PRO A 71 15.81 8.09 30.98
CA PRO A 71 16.62 8.72 32.01
C PRO A 71 17.28 7.71 32.94
N TYR A 72 16.59 6.62 33.30
CA TYR A 72 17.16 5.53 34.09
C TYR A 72 18.33 4.84 33.37
N SER A 73 18.19 4.64 32.07
CA SER A 73 19.24 3.98 31.28
C SER A 73 20.48 4.85 31.12
N VAL A 74 20.33 6.18 31.05
CA VAL A 74 21.46 7.12 30.95
C VAL A 74 22.17 7.32 32.28
N LYS A 75 21.42 7.37 33.40
CA LYS A 75 22.01 7.52 34.75
C LYS A 75 22.84 6.31 35.17
N ASN A 76 22.47 5.11 34.75
CA ASN A 76 23.06 3.86 35.24
C ASN A 76 24.15 3.29 34.34
N LYS A 77 24.58 4.00 33.28
CA LYS A 77 25.54 3.50 32.28
C LYS A 77 26.54 4.56 31.84
N SER A 78 27.73 4.15 31.42
CA SER A 78 28.64 5.01 30.66
C SER A 78 27.99 5.38 29.31
N SER A 79 28.44 6.47 28.67
CA SER A 79 27.92 6.89 27.35
C SER A 79 28.11 5.78 26.31
N LEU A 80 29.27 5.12 26.31
CA LEU A 80 29.59 4.06 25.36
C LEU A 80 28.73 2.81 25.62
N ASP A 81 28.55 2.41 26.88
CA ASP A 81 27.71 1.27 27.24
C ASP A 81 26.24 1.54 26.96
N PHE A 82 25.78 2.77 27.15
CA PHE A 82 24.45 3.19 26.73
C PHE A 82 24.27 2.97 25.23
N LEU A 83 25.11 3.58 24.40
CA LEU A 83 25.04 3.47 22.94
C LEU A 83 25.12 2.02 22.48
N LYS A 84 26.11 1.28 22.95
CA LYS A 84 26.31 -0.16 22.68
C LYS A 84 25.07 -0.98 23.00
N THR A 85 24.50 -0.82 24.20
CA THR A 85 23.33 -1.61 24.60
C THR A 85 22.06 -1.24 23.84
N LYS A 86 21.87 0.03 23.46
CA LYS A 86 20.75 0.44 22.63
C LYS A 86 20.90 -0.03 21.19
N PHE A 87 22.09 0.08 20.64
CA PHE A 87 22.43 -0.39 19.31
C PHE A 87 22.14 -1.89 19.12
N ILE A 88 22.66 -2.73 20.02
CA ILE A 88 22.43 -4.19 19.98
C ILE A 88 20.95 -4.55 20.15
N ARG A 89 20.21 -3.83 21.01
CA ARG A 89 18.82 -4.21 21.34
C ARG A 89 17.77 -3.67 20.37
N ILE A 90 18.05 -2.55 19.72
CA ILE A 90 17.07 -1.81 18.90
C ILE A 90 17.48 -1.86 17.43
N PHE A 91 18.73 -1.51 17.12
CA PHE A 91 19.18 -1.30 15.75
C PHE A 91 19.58 -2.60 15.05
N VAL A 92 20.33 -3.48 15.71
CA VAL A 92 20.77 -4.77 15.12
C VAL A 92 19.59 -5.66 14.72
N PRO A 93 18.57 -5.88 15.57
CA PRO A 93 17.44 -6.72 15.19
C PRO A 93 16.65 -6.14 14.01
N TRP A 94 16.58 -4.80 13.92
CA TRP A 94 16.01 -4.12 12.77
C TRP A 94 16.83 -4.37 11.50
N ILE A 95 18.17 -4.22 11.54
CA ILE A 95 19.04 -4.53 10.40
C ILE A 95 18.82 -5.95 9.91
N ILE A 96 18.84 -6.92 10.82
CA ILE A 96 18.65 -8.33 10.45
C ILE A 96 17.31 -8.49 9.74
N ALA A 97 16.23 -7.97 10.31
CA ALA A 97 14.92 -8.11 9.69
C ALA A 97 14.82 -7.45 8.33
N VAL A 98 15.32 -6.22 8.22
CA VAL A 98 15.22 -5.42 7.00
C VAL A 98 16.14 -5.92 5.90
N PHE A 99 17.34 -6.42 6.19
CA PHE A 99 18.29 -6.82 5.14
C PHE A 99 18.35 -8.34 4.90
N THR A 100 17.66 -9.15 5.70
CA THR A 100 17.59 -10.60 5.46
C THR A 100 16.16 -11.12 5.46
N LEU A 101 15.43 -10.98 6.57
CA LEU A 101 14.15 -11.67 6.73
C LEU A 101 13.05 -11.13 5.80
N ILE A 102 12.92 -9.82 5.66
CA ILE A 102 11.93 -9.19 4.77
C ILE A 102 12.24 -9.51 3.30
N PRO A 103 13.48 -9.34 2.80
CA PRO A 103 13.86 -9.79 1.45
C PRO A 103 13.56 -11.26 1.19
N ALA A 104 13.92 -12.15 2.13
CA ALA A 104 13.68 -13.58 1.98
C ALA A 104 12.19 -13.90 1.93
N TYR A 105 11.40 -13.34 2.86
CA TYR A 105 9.95 -13.45 2.86
C TYR A 105 9.35 -12.98 1.54
N LYS A 106 9.78 -11.81 1.06
CA LYS A 106 9.31 -11.22 -0.19
C LYS A 106 9.59 -12.13 -1.40
N ALA A 107 10.81 -12.63 -1.53
CA ALA A 107 11.20 -13.50 -2.64
C ALA A 107 10.35 -14.79 -2.64
N ILE A 108 10.22 -15.44 -1.47
CA ILE A 108 9.41 -16.65 -1.29
C ILE A 108 7.93 -16.36 -1.59
N PHE A 109 7.41 -15.23 -1.13
CA PHE A 109 6.02 -14.84 -1.33
C PHE A 109 5.71 -14.63 -2.81
N LEU A 110 6.49 -13.78 -3.50
CA LEU A 110 6.30 -13.50 -4.92
C LEU A 110 6.43 -14.79 -5.75
N PHE A 111 7.40 -15.65 -5.43
CA PHE A 111 7.58 -16.94 -6.10
C PHE A 111 6.37 -17.86 -5.90
N SER A 112 5.87 -18.01 -4.68
CA SER A 112 4.73 -18.89 -4.39
C SER A 112 3.40 -18.44 -5.03
N ARG A 113 3.33 -17.20 -5.54
CA ARG A 113 2.17 -16.63 -6.21
C ARG A 113 2.34 -16.47 -7.72
N GLY A 114 3.47 -16.88 -8.28
CA GLY A 114 3.79 -16.64 -9.69
C GLY A 114 3.89 -15.15 -10.05
N LEU A 115 4.15 -14.29 -9.06
CA LEU A 115 4.30 -12.85 -9.28
C LEU A 115 5.74 -12.53 -9.74
N PRO A 116 5.93 -11.47 -10.55
CA PRO A 116 7.26 -11.01 -10.93
C PRO A 116 8.12 -10.73 -9.70
N GLN A 117 9.38 -11.16 -9.74
CA GLN A 117 10.32 -10.82 -8.69
C GLN A 117 10.59 -9.31 -8.73
N GLU A 118 10.52 -8.69 -7.57
CA GLU A 118 10.89 -7.30 -7.39
C GLU A 118 12.27 -7.22 -6.72
N GLU A 119 13.00 -6.16 -7.01
CA GLU A 119 14.26 -5.86 -6.33
C GLU A 119 14.10 -5.89 -4.81
N TRP A 120 15.09 -6.44 -4.10
CA TRP A 120 14.97 -6.68 -2.67
C TRP A 120 14.73 -5.40 -1.86
N PHE A 121 15.11 -4.22 -2.38
CA PHE A 121 15.00 -2.93 -1.70
C PHE A 121 13.69 -2.15 -1.99
N THR A 122 12.74 -2.66 -2.79
CA THR A 122 11.56 -1.85 -3.19
C THR A 122 10.59 -1.53 -2.04
N TYR A 123 10.77 -2.15 -0.87
CA TYR A 123 9.99 -1.78 0.32
C TYR A 123 10.54 -0.55 1.05
N PHE A 124 11.63 0.06 0.58
CA PHE A 124 12.06 1.40 0.98
C PHE A 124 11.51 2.44 -0.02
N HIS A 125 11.28 3.70 0.38
CA HIS A 125 10.85 4.78 -0.53
C HIS A 125 11.93 5.24 -1.53
N LEU A 126 12.95 4.42 -1.76
CA LEU A 126 14.12 4.75 -2.57
C LEU A 126 13.89 4.61 -4.07
N PHE A 127 12.73 4.09 -4.48
CA PHE A 127 12.35 3.88 -5.87
C PHE A 127 11.05 4.61 -6.16
N LYS A 128 11.01 5.37 -7.25
CA LYS A 128 9.74 5.82 -7.83
C LYS A 128 9.09 4.57 -8.41
N ARG A 129 8.01 4.09 -7.78
CA ARG A 129 7.11 3.16 -8.45
C ARG A 129 6.50 3.92 -9.63
N ALA A 130 6.58 3.37 -10.84
CA ALA A 130 6.01 4.01 -12.02
C ALA A 130 4.53 4.36 -11.76
N GLY A 131 4.15 5.61 -12.01
CA GLY A 131 2.76 6.08 -11.90
C GLY A 131 2.27 6.51 -10.52
N THR A 132 3.07 6.41 -9.45
CA THR A 132 2.66 6.94 -8.13
C THR A 132 3.32 8.28 -7.87
N ASP A 133 2.56 9.37 -7.93
CA ASP A 133 2.97 10.57 -7.19
C ASP A 133 3.07 10.19 -5.71
N LEU A 134 4.27 10.34 -5.12
CA LEU A 134 4.53 10.01 -3.72
C LEU A 134 3.68 10.90 -2.77
N SER A 135 3.04 11.97 -3.27
CA SER A 135 2.03 12.73 -2.56
C SER A 135 0.76 11.91 -2.24
N PHE A 136 0.39 10.95 -3.12
CA PHE A 136 -0.73 10.02 -2.91
C PHE A 136 -0.50 9.12 -1.68
N PHE A 137 0.77 8.87 -1.34
CA PHE A 137 1.23 8.02 -0.24
C PHE A 137 2.08 8.72 0.80
N ALA A 138 2.13 10.06 0.81
CA ALA A 138 2.78 10.81 1.89
C ALA A 138 2.22 10.40 3.26
N ASN A 139 1.01 9.81 3.29
CA ASN A 139 0.33 9.18 4.42
C ASN A 139 0.10 7.66 4.28
N ASN A 140 0.97 6.88 3.61
CA ASN A 140 0.93 5.42 3.77
C ASN A 140 1.69 5.04 5.06
N PRO A 141 1.01 4.82 6.19
CA PRO A 141 1.71 4.70 7.47
C PRO A 141 2.56 3.44 7.62
N SER A 142 2.47 2.48 6.70
CA SER A 142 3.15 1.19 6.84
C SER A 142 4.68 1.33 6.92
N GLN A 143 5.29 2.33 6.28
CA GLN A 143 6.75 2.48 6.28
C GLN A 143 7.30 3.28 7.48
N ASN A 144 6.51 4.14 8.12
CA ASN A 144 6.91 4.76 9.39
C ASN A 144 7.22 3.67 10.44
N TRP A 145 6.41 2.61 10.44
CA TRP A 145 6.66 1.44 11.25
C TRP A 145 7.99 0.80 10.86
N LEU A 146 8.26 0.56 9.58
CA LEU A 146 9.57 0.02 9.18
C LEU A 146 10.74 0.78 9.83
N TRP A 147 10.69 2.12 9.89
CA TRP A 147 11.76 2.96 10.45
C TRP A 147 11.64 3.32 11.94
N PHE A 148 10.62 2.82 12.64
CA PHE A 148 10.34 3.13 14.05
C PHE A 148 11.56 2.87 14.96
N LEU A 149 12.22 1.70 14.84
CA LEU A 149 13.35 1.33 15.70
C LEU A 149 14.61 2.19 15.45
N PRO A 150 15.04 2.42 14.18
CA PRO A 150 16.08 3.41 13.86
C PRO A 150 15.81 4.80 14.44
N VAL A 151 14.61 5.35 14.22
CA VAL A 151 14.22 6.67 14.73
C VAL A 151 14.30 6.69 16.26
N LEU A 152 13.81 5.64 16.92
CA LEU A 152 13.88 5.50 18.37
C LEU A 152 15.32 5.45 18.89
N PHE A 153 16.23 4.80 18.17
CA PHE A 153 17.65 4.81 18.48
C PHE A 153 18.22 6.23 18.37
N ILE A 154 17.93 6.95 17.27
CA ILE A 154 18.36 8.35 17.06
C ILE A 154 17.86 9.26 18.19
N PHE A 155 16.58 9.18 18.58
CA PHE A 155 16.04 9.98 19.68
C PHE A 155 16.77 9.72 21.00
N GLN A 156 17.18 8.48 21.25
CA GLN A 156 17.97 8.14 22.44
C GLN A 156 19.40 8.68 22.38
N VAL A 157 20.02 8.73 21.20
CA VAL A 157 21.31 9.38 20.97
C VAL A 157 21.20 10.89 21.21
N ILE A 158 20.22 11.55 20.59
CA ILE A 158 19.96 12.99 20.78
C ILE A 158 19.73 13.28 22.27
N TYR A 159 18.91 12.47 22.95
CA TYR A 159 18.68 12.62 24.39
C TYR A 159 19.98 12.52 25.21
N LEU A 160 20.87 11.57 24.89
CA LEU A 160 22.16 11.44 25.56
C LEU A 160 23.01 12.70 25.38
N ILE A 161 23.05 13.26 24.16
CA ILE A 161 23.76 14.51 23.86
C ILE A 161 23.18 15.65 24.69
N LEU A 162 21.86 15.84 24.66
CA LEU A 162 21.17 16.90 25.43
C LEU A 162 21.36 16.73 26.95
N TYR A 163 21.44 15.49 27.44
CA TYR A 163 21.73 15.19 28.84
C TYR A 163 23.17 15.56 29.23
N LYS A 164 24.16 15.21 28.39
CA LYS A 164 25.58 15.46 28.66
C LYS A 164 25.96 16.94 28.50
N THR A 165 25.31 17.64 27.59
CA THR A 165 25.46 19.09 27.39
C THR A 165 24.63 19.94 28.37
N ASN A 166 23.92 19.30 29.29
CA ASN A 166 23.09 19.95 30.30
C ASN A 166 21.93 20.80 29.74
N LEU A 167 21.57 20.62 28.47
CA LEU A 167 20.43 21.30 27.82
C LEU A 167 19.06 20.82 28.35
N LEU A 168 19.01 19.66 29.02
CA LEU A 168 17.80 19.13 29.68
C LEU A 168 17.60 19.64 31.12
N SER A 169 18.44 20.57 31.60
CA SER A 169 18.36 21.11 32.96
C SER A 169 17.16 22.01 33.19
N ILE A 170 16.54 22.52 32.13
CA ILE A 170 15.40 23.45 32.16
C ILE A 170 14.30 22.90 33.10
N LYS A 171 13.86 23.75 34.02
CA LYS A 171 12.76 23.45 34.96
C LYS A 171 11.45 23.87 34.30
N ILE A 172 10.73 22.90 33.75
CA ILE A 172 9.38 23.10 33.20
C ILE A 172 8.36 22.27 33.98
N SER A 173 7.16 22.82 34.17
CA SER A 173 6.04 22.09 34.76
C SER A 173 5.45 21.09 33.77
N LEU A 174 4.72 20.08 34.26
CA LEU A 174 4.02 19.13 33.39
C LEU A 174 3.02 19.85 32.47
N LYS A 175 2.25 20.81 33.01
CA LYS A 175 1.29 21.61 32.23
C LYS A 175 1.99 22.35 31.09
N THR A 176 3.11 23.01 31.40
CA THR A 176 3.94 23.71 30.41
C THR A 176 4.46 22.73 29.36
N GLY A 177 4.95 21.55 29.77
CA GLY A 177 5.44 20.53 28.84
C GLY A 177 4.36 20.07 27.86
N VAL A 178 3.14 19.79 28.33
CA VAL A 178 2.01 19.40 27.47
C VAL A 178 1.63 20.53 26.49
N VAL A 179 1.57 21.78 26.96
CA VAL A 179 1.28 22.94 26.11
C VAL A 179 2.37 23.15 25.05
N LEU A 180 3.65 22.99 25.41
CA LEU A 180 4.76 23.09 24.46
C LEU A 180 4.70 22.01 23.39
N VAL A 181 4.39 20.76 23.76
CA VAL A 181 4.23 19.66 22.80
C VAL A 181 3.11 19.98 21.81
N PHE A 182 1.98 20.51 22.30
CA PHE A 182 0.87 20.92 21.45
C PHE A 182 1.25 22.07 20.51
N ILE A 183 1.75 23.18 21.03
CA ILE A 183 2.06 24.39 20.25
C ILE A 183 3.18 24.13 19.26
N ILE A 184 4.32 23.59 19.72
CA ILE A 184 5.48 23.33 18.86
C ILE A 184 5.13 22.25 17.83
N GLY A 185 4.36 21.22 18.21
CA GLY A 185 3.89 20.20 17.27
C GLY A 185 3.07 20.79 16.13
N VAL A 186 2.05 21.59 16.43
CA VAL A 186 1.21 22.24 15.41
C VAL A 186 2.03 23.20 14.53
N ILE A 187 2.84 24.07 15.15
CA ILE A 187 3.67 25.03 14.41
C ILE A 187 4.64 24.30 13.47
N TYR A 188 5.33 23.28 13.98
CA TYR A 188 6.26 22.49 13.18
C TYR A 188 5.57 21.83 11.99
N SER A 189 4.48 21.11 12.22
CA SER A 189 3.79 20.41 11.14
C SER A 189 3.23 21.40 10.10
N MET A 190 2.76 22.58 10.53
CA MET A 190 2.36 23.66 9.62
C MET A 190 3.53 24.21 8.82
N ILE A 191 4.68 24.48 9.46
CA ILE A 191 5.89 24.96 8.76
C ILE A 191 6.29 23.97 7.68
N ILE A 192 6.45 22.67 8.03
CA ILE A 192 6.77 21.59 7.08
C ILE A 192 5.76 21.54 5.93
N SER A 193 4.48 21.73 6.23
CA SER A 193 3.41 21.75 5.25
C SER A 193 3.51 22.90 4.25
N VAL A 194 3.75 24.12 4.75
CA VAL A 194 3.82 25.36 3.95
C VAL A 194 5.07 25.41 3.09
N ILE A 195 6.22 24.95 3.60
CA ILE A 195 7.49 24.94 2.84
C ILE A 195 7.59 23.77 1.86
N GLY A 196 6.53 22.99 1.67
CA GLY A 196 6.48 21.90 0.70
C GLY A 196 7.31 20.66 1.07
N LEU A 197 7.80 20.55 2.32
CA LEU A 197 8.60 19.40 2.77
C LEU A 197 7.74 18.25 3.32
N LYS A 198 6.47 18.15 2.90
CA LYS A 198 5.58 17.05 3.31
C LYS A 198 6.04 15.71 2.74
N GLY A 199 5.78 14.63 3.46
CA GLY A 199 6.14 13.29 3.04
C GLY A 199 7.45 12.84 3.66
N TRP A 200 8.31 12.18 2.88
CA TRP A 200 9.40 11.36 3.40
C TRP A 200 10.77 12.07 3.34
N THR A 201 11.64 11.80 4.32
CA THR A 201 13.02 12.31 4.35
C THR A 201 13.88 11.80 3.18
N LEU A 202 13.61 10.59 2.66
CA LEU A 202 14.33 9.96 1.54
C LEU A 202 15.86 9.95 1.72
N SER A 203 16.37 9.63 2.92
CA SER A 203 17.82 9.60 3.20
C SER A 203 18.35 8.18 3.44
N PRO A 204 19.66 7.91 3.18
CA PRO A 204 20.28 6.59 3.36
C PRO A 204 20.17 6.00 4.76
N LEU A 205 20.01 6.87 5.75
CA LEU A 205 20.03 6.51 7.15
C LEU A 205 18.66 6.64 7.81
N LEU A 206 17.72 7.33 7.16
CA LEU A 206 16.41 7.67 7.70
C LEU A 206 15.42 7.94 6.57
N ASP A 207 14.35 7.16 6.53
CA ASP A 207 13.24 7.33 5.60
C ASP A 207 11.92 7.35 6.40
N PHE A 208 11.56 8.54 6.88
CA PHE A 208 10.47 8.74 7.84
C PHE A 208 9.65 9.99 7.47
N GLN A 209 8.39 10.05 7.91
CA GLN A 209 7.52 11.21 7.66
C GLN A 209 8.02 12.49 8.35
N ASN A 210 8.28 13.51 7.54
CA ASN A 210 8.81 14.81 7.97
C ASN A 210 7.87 15.47 8.98
N GLU A 211 6.58 15.60 8.67
CA GLU A 211 5.62 16.32 9.52
C GLU A 211 5.40 15.69 10.91
N ARG A 212 5.82 14.43 11.12
CA ARG A 212 5.64 13.72 12.39
C ARG A 212 6.92 13.54 13.19
N LEU A 213 8.10 13.73 12.58
CA LEU A 213 9.38 13.43 13.23
C LEU A 213 9.57 14.23 14.53
N LEU A 214 9.43 15.56 14.48
CA LEU A 214 9.56 16.38 15.69
C LEU A 214 8.43 16.12 16.68
N VAL A 215 7.19 15.91 16.21
CA VAL A 215 6.03 15.58 17.07
C VAL A 215 6.32 14.37 17.94
N TYR A 216 6.89 13.30 17.37
CA TYR A 216 7.25 12.11 18.11
C TYR A 216 8.46 12.31 19.02
N PHE A 217 9.41 13.14 18.63
CA PHE A 217 10.51 13.53 19.52
C PHE A 217 10.00 14.33 20.73
N LEU A 218 9.03 15.23 20.54
CA LEU A 218 8.36 15.96 21.60
C LEU A 218 7.60 15.01 22.54
N ALA A 219 6.91 13.98 22.01
CA ALA A 219 6.29 12.94 22.82
C ALA A 219 7.32 12.19 23.67
N PHE A 220 8.48 11.85 23.09
CA PHE A 220 9.59 11.23 23.79
C PHE A 220 10.13 12.14 24.91
N LEU A 221 10.34 13.43 24.66
CA LEU A 221 10.77 14.40 25.68
C LEU A 221 9.72 14.59 26.77
N LEU A 222 8.43 14.58 26.43
CA LEU A 222 7.33 14.63 27.40
C LEU A 222 7.36 13.41 28.33
N GLY A 223 7.65 12.22 27.80
CA GLY A 223 7.88 11.01 28.60
C GLY A 223 9.03 11.18 29.58
N SER A 224 10.16 11.72 29.13
CA SER A 224 11.32 12.00 29.99
C SER A 224 11.01 13.05 31.06
N LEU A 225 10.23 14.08 30.73
CA LEU A 225 9.75 15.07 31.68
C LEU A 225 8.87 14.42 32.76
N CYS A 226 7.93 13.55 32.38
CA CYS A 226 7.09 12.80 33.32
C CYS A 226 7.93 11.94 34.29
N ASN A 227 9.03 11.38 33.80
CA ASN A 227 9.99 10.67 34.63
C ASN A 227 10.71 11.59 35.62
N LYS A 228 11.24 12.72 35.14
CA LYS A 228 11.93 13.74 35.96
C LYS A 228 11.03 14.30 37.06
N LEU A 229 9.73 14.48 36.76
CA LEU A 229 8.72 15.02 37.68
C LEU A 229 8.01 13.94 38.51
N ASN A 230 8.38 12.66 38.39
CA ASN A 230 7.77 11.55 39.14
C ASN A 230 6.23 11.47 39.01
N VAL A 231 5.69 11.82 37.83
CA VAL A 231 4.25 12.03 37.60
C VAL A 231 3.40 10.81 38.01
N PHE A 232 3.93 9.59 37.84
CA PHE A 232 3.19 8.35 38.07
C PHE A 232 3.38 7.74 39.47
N GLU A 233 4.05 8.43 40.40
CA GLU A 233 4.19 7.95 41.79
C GLU A 233 2.91 8.20 42.61
N SER A 234 2.06 9.15 42.19
CA SER A 234 0.77 9.38 42.81
C SER A 234 -0.24 8.27 42.45
N GLN A 235 -0.87 7.69 43.47
CA GLN A 235 -1.97 6.73 43.31
C GLN A 235 -3.34 7.43 43.15
N LYS A 236 -3.39 8.77 43.18
CA LYS A 236 -4.66 9.51 43.10
C LYS A 236 -5.21 9.49 41.67
N LYS A 237 -6.41 8.93 41.51
CA LYS A 237 -7.17 8.97 40.24
C LYS A 237 -7.66 10.39 39.97
N ASN A 238 -7.15 11.03 38.91
CA ASN A 238 -7.72 12.27 38.41
C ASN A 238 -8.87 11.99 37.44
N LYS A 239 -10.02 11.54 37.99
CA LYS A 239 -11.21 11.21 37.20
C LYS A 239 -11.71 12.40 36.36
N LYS A 240 -11.60 13.62 36.89
CA LYS A 240 -12.01 14.84 36.18
C LYS A 240 -11.21 15.02 34.89
N LEU A 241 -9.88 14.92 34.95
CA LEU A 241 -9.04 15.04 33.76
C LEU A 241 -9.28 13.89 32.78
N TYR A 242 -9.50 12.67 33.26
CA TYR A 242 -9.86 11.53 32.41
C TYR A 242 -11.17 11.79 31.64
N ILE A 243 -12.22 12.29 32.29
CA ILE A 243 -13.48 12.65 31.64
C ILE A 243 -13.26 13.75 30.61
N ILE A 244 -12.54 14.82 30.98
CA ILE A 244 -12.21 15.91 30.06
C ILE A 244 -11.46 15.37 28.83
N SER A 245 -10.46 14.51 29.02
CA SER A 245 -9.72 13.92 27.90
C SER A 245 -10.60 13.05 27.01
N ASN A 246 -11.59 12.32 27.53
CA ASN A 246 -12.54 11.57 26.70
C ASN A 246 -13.42 12.51 25.88
N VAL A 247 -13.95 13.58 26.49
CA VAL A 247 -14.76 14.58 25.78
C VAL A 247 -13.94 15.25 24.67
N VAL A 248 -12.72 15.71 24.99
CA VAL A 248 -11.80 16.31 24.01
C VAL A 248 -11.47 15.30 22.92
N LEU A 249 -11.20 14.03 23.27
CA LEU A 249 -10.93 12.98 22.29
C LEU A 249 -12.08 12.82 21.32
N THR A 250 -13.33 12.71 21.79
CA THR A 250 -14.50 12.55 20.93
C THR A 250 -14.59 13.66 19.88
N PHE A 251 -14.56 14.93 20.29
CA PHE A 251 -14.65 16.05 19.35
C PHE A 251 -13.42 16.15 18.43
N SER A 252 -12.22 15.99 18.99
CA SER A 252 -10.98 16.08 18.23
C SER A 252 -10.85 14.96 17.20
N LEU A 253 -11.24 13.73 17.53
CA LEU A 253 -11.18 12.58 16.65
C LEU A 253 -12.22 12.68 15.54
N THR A 254 -13.46 13.06 15.86
CA THR A 254 -14.51 13.29 14.84
C THR A 254 -14.09 14.39 13.86
N GLY A 255 -13.63 15.53 14.37
CA GLY A 255 -13.13 16.62 13.52
C GLY A 255 -11.94 16.17 12.68
N PHE A 256 -10.97 15.47 13.29
CA PHE A 256 -9.82 14.91 12.59
C PHE A 256 -10.26 13.99 11.45
N THR A 257 -11.19 13.06 11.68
CA THR A 257 -11.71 12.16 10.64
C THR A 257 -12.30 12.91 9.47
N ILE A 258 -13.15 13.90 9.74
CA ILE A 258 -13.83 14.69 8.70
C ILE A 258 -12.80 15.42 7.84
N VAL A 259 -11.85 16.12 8.48
CA VAL A 259 -10.81 16.89 7.78
C VAL A 259 -9.82 15.97 7.06
N ALA A 260 -9.38 14.89 7.70
CA ALA A 260 -8.44 13.93 7.14
C ALA A 260 -9.03 13.24 5.91
N LEU A 261 -10.29 12.80 5.97
CA LEU A 261 -10.99 12.21 4.82
C LEU A 261 -11.18 13.24 3.69
N ASN A 262 -11.52 14.49 4.02
CA ASN A 262 -11.64 15.53 3.00
C ASN A 262 -10.32 15.78 2.26
N LEU A 263 -9.22 15.91 3.00
CA LEU A 263 -7.88 16.05 2.43
C LEU A 263 -7.46 14.81 1.65
N PHE A 264 -7.83 13.61 2.12
CA PHE A 264 -7.59 12.36 1.43
C PHE A 264 -8.32 12.28 0.08
N TYR A 265 -9.59 12.69 0.00
CA TYR A 265 -10.32 12.68 -1.27
C TYR A 265 -9.73 13.63 -2.32
N ASN A 266 -9.12 14.75 -1.92
CA ASN A 266 -8.37 15.59 -2.86
C ASN A 266 -7.08 14.94 -3.38
N LEU A 267 -6.52 13.98 -2.64
CA LEU A 267 -5.37 13.20 -3.11
C LEU A 267 -5.80 12.09 -4.08
N VAL A 268 -6.98 11.51 -3.84
CA VAL A 268 -7.50 10.43 -4.68
C VAL A 268 -8.07 10.96 -6.00
N ASP A 269 -8.81 12.07 -5.94
CA ASP A 269 -9.34 12.76 -7.11
C ASP A 269 -8.63 14.11 -7.26
N VAL A 270 -7.64 14.13 -8.15
CA VAL A 270 -6.78 15.30 -8.40
C VAL A 270 -7.59 16.51 -8.89
N ASN A 271 -8.77 16.28 -9.50
CA ASN A 271 -9.63 17.34 -10.02
C ASN A 271 -10.60 17.88 -8.98
N ARG A 272 -10.80 17.19 -7.84
CA ARG A 272 -11.77 17.57 -6.80
C ARG A 272 -11.46 18.91 -6.14
N ASN A 273 -10.18 19.20 -5.90
CA ASN A 273 -9.63 20.43 -5.31
C ASN A 273 -10.56 21.14 -4.28
N TYR A 274 -11.11 20.40 -3.32
CA TYR A 274 -12.15 20.89 -2.42
C TYR A 274 -11.67 21.02 -0.97
N TYR A 275 -11.76 22.21 -0.40
CA TYR A 275 -11.43 22.49 1.00
C TYR A 275 -12.65 23.08 1.73
N PHE A 276 -12.82 22.79 3.01
CA PHE A 276 -13.93 23.33 3.81
C PHE A 276 -13.83 24.85 3.96
N ILE A 277 -12.62 25.36 4.19
CA ILE A 277 -12.36 26.80 4.31
C ILE A 277 -11.28 27.21 3.30
N SER A 278 -10.11 26.56 3.37
CA SER A 278 -9.00 26.73 2.44
C SER A 278 -7.98 25.63 2.69
N GLU A 279 -7.06 25.40 1.75
CA GLU A 279 -5.97 24.43 1.92
C GLU A 279 -5.20 24.65 3.23
N HIS A 280 -4.92 25.91 3.58
CA HIS A 280 -4.15 26.27 4.76
C HIS A 280 -4.96 26.08 6.05
N ALA A 281 -6.23 26.50 6.04
CA ALA A 281 -7.11 26.38 7.19
C ALA A 281 -7.46 24.93 7.51
N ASP A 282 -7.77 24.12 6.49
CA ASP A 282 -8.07 22.69 6.64
C ASP A 282 -6.83 21.94 7.17
N ARG A 283 -5.63 22.29 6.71
CA ARG A 283 -4.38 21.70 7.23
C ARG A 283 -4.09 22.11 8.66
N LEU A 284 -4.31 23.36 9.02
CA LEU A 284 -4.19 23.81 10.40
C LEU A 284 -5.16 23.04 11.29
N ALA A 285 -6.41 22.88 10.86
CA ALA A 285 -7.40 22.08 11.57
C ALA A 285 -6.93 20.62 11.71
N TYR A 286 -6.42 19.99 10.66
CA TYR A 286 -5.86 18.64 10.69
C TYR A 286 -4.78 18.48 11.77
N TYR A 287 -3.79 19.39 11.83
CA TYR A 287 -2.72 19.30 12.83
C TYR A 287 -3.18 19.62 14.26
N ILE A 288 -4.08 20.58 14.45
CA ILE A 288 -4.66 20.88 15.77
C ILE A 288 -5.44 19.67 16.30
N LEU A 289 -6.34 19.13 15.48
CA LEU A 289 -7.23 18.04 15.86
C LEU A 289 -6.45 16.74 16.09
N SER A 290 -5.46 16.45 15.25
CA SER A 290 -4.56 15.30 15.45
C SER A 290 -3.74 15.42 16.75
N MET A 291 -3.19 16.60 17.07
CA MET A 291 -2.44 16.80 18.33
C MET A 291 -3.32 16.67 19.57
N LEU A 292 -4.54 17.22 19.53
CA LEU A 292 -5.51 17.04 20.61
C LEU A 292 -5.87 15.56 20.81
N ALA A 293 -6.13 14.85 19.72
CA ALA A 293 -6.44 13.42 19.76
C ALA A 293 -5.26 12.61 20.32
N MET A 294 -4.02 12.83 19.86
CA MET A 294 -2.83 12.12 20.35
C MET A 294 -2.58 12.34 21.85
N LEU A 295 -2.67 13.58 22.32
CA LEU A 295 -2.52 13.90 23.75
C LEU A 295 -3.64 13.30 24.60
N SER A 296 -4.87 13.27 24.07
CA SER A 296 -6.02 12.72 24.77
C SER A 296 -5.94 11.19 24.85
N PHE A 297 -5.60 10.51 23.74
CA PHE A 297 -5.29 9.08 23.73
C PHE A 297 -4.19 8.74 24.72
N LEU A 298 -3.08 9.49 24.71
CA LEU A 298 -1.98 9.30 25.66
C LEU A 298 -2.48 9.33 27.11
N HIS A 299 -3.26 10.35 27.49
CA HIS A 299 -3.79 10.47 28.85
C HIS A 299 -4.74 9.33 29.20
N ILE A 300 -5.67 8.98 28.31
CA ILE A 300 -6.67 7.92 28.50
C ILE A 300 -5.99 6.57 28.68
N PHE A 301 -5.03 6.23 27.83
CA PHE A 301 -4.29 4.97 27.93
C PHE A 301 -3.43 4.88 29.19
N ILE A 302 -2.73 5.96 29.55
CA ILE A 302 -1.97 6.01 30.81
C ILE A 302 -2.92 5.79 31.99
N TYR A 303 -4.03 6.53 32.05
CA TYR A 303 -5.00 6.40 33.13
C TYR A 303 -5.56 4.97 33.21
N ALA A 304 -6.03 4.41 32.09
CA ALA A 304 -6.59 3.06 32.03
C ALA A 304 -5.57 2.00 32.46
N PHE A 305 -4.35 2.04 31.95
CA PHE A 305 -3.32 1.05 32.29
C PHE A 305 -2.81 1.21 33.71
N GLN A 306 -2.61 2.44 34.18
CA GLN A 306 -2.16 2.71 35.54
C GLN A 306 -3.11 2.14 36.59
N PHE A 307 -4.42 2.20 36.35
CA PHE A 307 -5.41 1.77 37.34
C PHE A 307 -5.98 0.37 37.11
N SER A 308 -5.95 -0.15 35.89
CA SER A 308 -6.50 -1.47 35.57
C SER A 308 -5.44 -2.54 35.33
N LEU A 309 -4.23 -2.15 34.90
CA LEU A 309 -3.18 -3.07 34.42
C LEU A 309 -1.81 -2.75 35.04
N ASN A 310 -1.74 -2.25 36.27
CA ASN A 310 -0.48 -2.07 37.00
C ASN A 310 -0.12 -3.30 37.86
N LYS A 311 -0.20 -4.49 37.25
CA LYS A 311 0.15 -5.77 37.88
C LYS A 311 1.08 -6.55 36.95
N ASN A 312 1.94 -7.39 37.53
CA ASN A 312 2.81 -8.28 36.78
C ASN A 312 2.42 -9.73 37.08
N PHE A 313 2.00 -10.46 36.04
CA PHE A 313 1.78 -11.91 36.10
C PHE A 313 2.77 -12.59 35.16
N LYS A 314 3.06 -13.88 35.36
CA LYS A 314 4.12 -14.62 34.63
C LYS A 314 4.03 -14.45 33.10
N ILE A 315 2.82 -14.54 32.53
CA ILE A 315 2.58 -14.38 31.09
C ILE A 315 2.93 -12.96 30.64
N MET A 316 2.44 -11.95 31.36
CA MET A 316 2.66 -10.54 31.02
C MET A 316 4.15 -10.16 31.09
N GLU A 317 4.90 -10.71 32.05
CA GLU A 317 6.35 -10.52 32.09
C GLU A 317 7.03 -11.03 30.82
N HIS A 318 6.58 -12.18 30.31
CA HIS A 318 7.10 -12.77 29.11
C HIS A 318 6.77 -11.93 27.86
N LEU A 319 5.50 -11.53 27.70
CA LEU A 319 5.06 -10.65 26.62
C LEU A 319 5.83 -9.31 26.63
N ASN A 320 5.99 -8.70 27.81
CA ASN A 320 6.73 -7.46 28.00
C ASN A 320 8.18 -7.56 27.55
N LYS A 321 8.85 -8.68 27.86
CA LYS A 321 10.24 -8.95 27.43
C LYS A 321 10.37 -9.22 25.93
N ASN A 322 9.29 -9.64 25.27
CA ASN A 322 9.30 -10.03 23.85
C ASN A 322 8.79 -8.92 22.92
N SER A 323 8.11 -7.90 23.45
CA SER A 323 7.47 -6.80 22.69
C SER A 323 8.25 -6.31 21.45
N TYR A 324 9.52 -5.90 21.57
CA TYR A 324 10.30 -5.43 20.42
C TYR A 324 10.68 -6.53 19.41
N GLN A 325 10.84 -7.78 19.83
CA GLN A 325 11.15 -8.86 18.90
C GLN A 325 9.90 -9.34 18.18
N VAL A 326 8.75 -9.37 18.86
CA VAL A 326 7.44 -9.61 18.25
C VAL A 326 7.18 -8.55 17.17
N TYR A 327 7.42 -7.28 17.51
CA TYR A 327 7.36 -6.19 16.54
C TYR A 327 8.22 -6.43 15.29
N ILE A 328 9.35 -7.11 15.40
CA ILE A 328 10.21 -7.36 14.26
C ILE A 328 9.69 -8.51 13.39
N ILE A 329 9.28 -9.62 14.01
CA ILE A 329 8.92 -10.81 13.25
C ILE A 329 7.47 -10.85 12.79
N HIS A 330 6.58 -10.02 13.37
CA HIS A 330 5.14 -10.16 13.15
C HIS A 330 4.74 -10.02 11.68
N ILE A 331 5.42 -9.19 10.87
CA ILE A 331 5.10 -9.04 9.44
C ILE A 331 5.31 -10.35 8.67
N ILE A 332 6.37 -11.09 9.00
CA ILE A 332 6.68 -12.38 8.36
C ILE A 332 5.65 -13.42 8.78
N VAL A 333 5.36 -13.49 10.08
CA VAL A 333 4.35 -14.41 10.64
C VAL A 333 2.97 -14.10 10.07
N LEU A 334 2.61 -12.83 10.00
CA LEU A 334 1.37 -12.33 9.41
C LEU A 334 1.25 -12.76 7.96
N GLY A 335 2.30 -12.59 7.15
CA GLY A 335 2.30 -13.00 5.77
C GLY A 335 2.05 -14.50 5.58
N ILE A 336 2.77 -15.32 6.35
CA ILE A 336 2.58 -16.79 6.31
C ILE A 336 1.16 -17.18 6.71
N LEU A 337 0.62 -16.60 7.78
CA LEU A 337 -0.73 -16.91 8.25
C LEU A 337 -1.81 -16.39 7.30
N ALA A 338 -1.60 -15.21 6.71
CA ALA A 338 -2.53 -14.62 5.75
C ALA A 338 -2.67 -15.52 4.52
N LEU A 339 -1.58 -16.05 3.98
CA LEU A 339 -1.61 -17.01 2.86
C LEU A 339 -2.54 -18.19 3.13
N SER A 340 -2.48 -18.76 4.34
CA SER A 340 -3.34 -19.87 4.76
C SER A 340 -4.83 -19.49 4.86
N LEU A 341 -5.14 -18.21 5.06
CA LEU A 341 -6.52 -17.70 5.21
C LEU A 341 -7.13 -17.21 3.89
N VAL A 342 -6.32 -16.93 2.85
CA VAL A 342 -6.79 -16.35 1.58
C VAL A 342 -7.90 -17.20 0.95
N ASN A 343 -7.73 -18.52 0.88
CA ASN A 343 -8.67 -19.42 0.21
C ASN A 343 -9.86 -19.85 1.08
N ILE A 344 -9.93 -19.41 2.34
CA ILE A 344 -11.02 -19.80 3.25
C ILE A 344 -12.24 -18.89 3.01
N GLN A 345 -13.41 -19.48 2.79
CA GLN A 345 -14.66 -18.75 2.54
C GLN A 345 -15.38 -18.38 3.86
N ILE A 346 -14.83 -17.41 4.61
CA ILE A 346 -15.45 -16.85 5.82
C ILE A 346 -15.45 -15.31 5.76
N PRO A 347 -16.33 -14.61 6.51
CA PRO A 347 -16.42 -13.15 6.45
C PRO A 347 -15.09 -12.44 6.73
N VAL A 348 -14.81 -11.34 6.02
CA VAL A 348 -13.55 -10.59 6.09
C VAL A 348 -13.18 -10.18 7.52
N TYR A 349 -14.15 -9.68 8.29
CA TYR A 349 -13.91 -9.29 9.69
C TYR A 349 -13.49 -10.46 10.58
N VAL A 350 -13.97 -11.67 10.28
CA VAL A 350 -13.59 -12.89 11.00
C VAL A 350 -12.16 -13.29 10.61
N LYS A 351 -11.81 -13.27 9.32
CA LYS A 351 -10.42 -13.50 8.88
C LYS A 351 -9.46 -12.50 9.51
N TYR A 352 -9.82 -11.22 9.50
CA TYR A 352 -9.03 -10.14 10.08
C TYR A 352 -8.78 -10.36 11.58
N LEU A 353 -9.80 -10.74 12.34
CA LEU A 353 -9.68 -11.06 13.76
C LEU A 353 -8.78 -12.28 13.99
N ILE A 354 -9.00 -13.37 13.24
CA ILE A 354 -8.20 -14.60 13.31
C ILE A 354 -6.74 -14.28 13.01
N LEU A 355 -6.47 -13.60 11.89
CA LEU A 355 -5.13 -13.22 11.46
C LEU A 355 -4.42 -12.39 12.53
N THR A 356 -5.10 -11.40 13.09
CA THR A 356 -4.55 -10.53 14.14
C THR A 356 -4.16 -11.32 15.38
N ILE A 357 -5.07 -12.14 15.90
CA ILE A 357 -4.85 -12.93 17.13
C ILE A 357 -3.75 -13.98 16.91
N LEU A 358 -3.83 -14.74 15.82
CA LEU A 358 -2.84 -15.78 15.51
C LEU A 358 -1.47 -15.17 15.29
N THR A 359 -1.36 -14.06 14.55
CA THR A 359 -0.08 -13.38 14.33
C THR A 359 0.57 -13.00 15.65
N PHE A 360 -0.19 -12.41 16.58
CA PHE A 360 0.36 -12.01 17.87
C PHE A 360 0.78 -13.20 18.73
N ILE A 361 -0.04 -14.26 18.80
CA ILE A 361 0.25 -15.47 19.58
C ILE A 361 1.46 -16.21 19.01
N VAL A 362 1.44 -16.53 17.71
CA VAL A 362 2.51 -17.28 17.03
C VAL A 362 3.83 -16.52 17.09
N SER A 363 3.81 -15.19 16.90
CA SER A 363 5.03 -14.38 17.05
C SER A 363 5.61 -14.47 18.46
N ASN A 364 4.77 -14.42 19.51
CA ASN A 364 5.26 -14.56 20.88
C ASN A 364 5.83 -15.96 21.15
N ILE A 365 5.21 -17.02 20.63
CA ILE A 365 5.70 -18.39 20.75
C ILE A 365 7.06 -18.56 20.05
N ILE A 366 7.20 -18.06 18.82
CA ILE A 366 8.46 -18.11 18.07
C ILE A 366 9.58 -17.38 18.82
N VAL A 367 9.33 -16.17 19.31
CA VAL A 367 10.33 -15.40 20.09
C VAL A 367 10.68 -16.13 21.39
N TYR A 368 9.70 -16.74 22.06
CA TYR A 368 9.95 -17.51 23.27
C TYR A 368 10.84 -18.73 23.00
N ALA A 369 10.46 -19.56 22.02
CA ALA A 369 11.21 -20.74 21.63
C ALA A 369 12.65 -20.36 21.22
N TYR A 370 12.80 -19.33 20.39
CA TYR A 370 14.11 -18.82 19.98
C TYR A 370 14.98 -18.42 21.18
N LYS A 371 14.42 -17.66 22.14
CA LYS A 371 15.15 -17.27 23.37
C LYS A 371 15.50 -18.45 24.26
N SER A 372 14.63 -19.45 24.33
CA SER A 372 14.85 -20.63 25.16
C SER A 372 15.99 -21.50 24.61
N ILE A 373 16.14 -21.54 23.28
CA ILE A 373 17.11 -22.41 22.60
C ILE A 373 18.44 -21.68 22.37
N PHE A 374 18.42 -20.42 21.90
CA PHE A 374 19.58 -19.71 21.39
C PHE A 374 20.07 -18.59 22.32
N GLN A 375 20.23 -18.84 23.62
CA GLN A 375 20.66 -17.87 24.65
C GLN A 375 22.00 -17.13 24.43
N LYS A 376 22.64 -17.21 23.25
CA LYS A 376 23.89 -16.49 22.99
C LYS A 376 23.65 -15.00 22.81
N THR A 377 24.37 -14.21 23.62
CA THR A 377 24.52 -12.76 23.43
C THR A 377 25.17 -12.46 22.08
N ILE A 378 24.51 -11.61 21.27
CA ILE A 378 25.10 -11.05 20.05
C ILE A 378 26.37 -10.27 20.44
N SER A 379 27.52 -10.66 19.89
CA SER A 379 28.79 -9.98 20.16
C SER A 379 28.85 -8.62 19.45
N MET A 380 29.58 -7.66 20.02
CA MET A 380 29.75 -6.35 19.37
C MET A 380 30.47 -6.44 18.02
N LYS A 381 31.38 -7.40 17.86
CA LYS A 381 32.05 -7.65 16.58
C LYS A 381 31.03 -8.05 15.50
N LEU A 382 30.15 -9.00 15.81
CA LEU A 382 29.09 -9.41 14.88
C LEU A 382 28.13 -8.24 14.59
N ALA A 383 27.73 -7.49 15.62
CA ALA A 383 26.87 -6.33 15.46
C ALA A 383 27.50 -5.23 14.57
N SER A 384 28.78 -4.92 14.77
CA SER A 384 29.49 -3.94 13.94
C SER A 384 29.68 -4.42 12.52
N THR A 385 29.98 -5.71 12.30
CA THR A 385 30.09 -6.28 10.95
C THR A 385 28.77 -6.22 10.22
N VAL A 386 27.67 -6.63 10.86
CA VAL A 386 26.31 -6.55 10.30
C VAL A 386 25.93 -5.10 9.98
N PHE A 387 26.28 -4.14 10.84
CA PHE A 387 26.05 -2.72 10.59
C PHE A 387 26.83 -2.18 9.41
N VAL A 388 28.13 -2.48 9.31
CA VAL A 388 28.97 -2.03 8.20
C VAL A 388 28.46 -2.61 6.89
N LEU A 389 28.13 -3.91 6.86
CA LEU A 389 27.53 -4.55 5.68
C LEU A 389 26.20 -3.90 5.29
N ALA A 390 25.31 -3.65 6.26
CA ALA A 390 24.04 -2.98 6.00
C ALA A 390 24.23 -1.53 5.53
N THR A 391 25.22 -0.83 6.06
CA THR A 391 25.54 0.56 5.65
C THR A 391 26.10 0.58 4.24
N ILE A 392 27.05 -0.30 3.91
CA ILE A 392 27.58 -0.47 2.55
C ILE A 392 26.44 -0.81 1.60
N LEU A 393 25.59 -1.78 1.95
CA LEU A 393 24.45 -2.18 1.14
C LEU A 393 23.45 -1.03 0.96
N SER A 394 23.19 -0.23 2.00
CA SER A 394 22.34 0.98 1.91
C SER A 394 22.95 2.05 1.00
N ILE A 395 24.27 2.27 1.09
CA ILE A 395 25.00 3.20 0.22
C ILE A 395 24.94 2.73 -1.23
N VAL A 396 25.12 1.43 -1.49
CA VAL A 396 24.99 0.85 -2.84
C VAL A 396 23.58 1.03 -3.40
N VAL A 397 22.55 0.81 -2.59
CA VAL A 397 21.15 1.07 -2.98
C VAL A 397 20.93 2.55 -3.32
N PHE A 398 21.46 3.47 -2.51
CA PHE A 398 21.37 4.90 -2.75
C PHE A 398 22.19 5.38 -3.96
N ALA A 399 23.34 4.77 -4.23
CA ALA A 399 24.14 5.05 -5.42
C ALA A 399 23.37 4.60 -6.69
N LYS A 400 22.79 3.39 -6.68
CA LYS A 400 21.92 2.90 -7.77
C LYS A 400 20.69 3.80 -7.99
N GLN A 401 20.21 4.46 -6.94
CA GLN A 401 19.15 5.47 -7.03
C GLN A 401 19.61 6.77 -7.70
N ALA A 402 20.85 7.22 -7.44
CA ALA A 402 21.42 8.40 -8.09
C ALA A 402 21.62 8.17 -9.60
N ASP A 403 22.06 6.98 -9.99
CA ASP A 403 22.15 6.56 -11.41
C ASP A 403 20.77 6.56 -12.08
N TYR A 404 19.72 6.12 -11.38
CA TYR A 404 18.33 6.19 -11.86
C TYR A 404 17.79 7.62 -11.99
N ARG A 405 18.35 8.59 -11.24
CA ARG A 405 17.93 10.01 -11.27
C ARG A 405 18.72 10.86 -12.27
N GLN A 406 19.98 10.51 -12.55
CA GLN A 406 20.86 11.25 -13.48
C GLN A 406 20.90 10.61 -14.88
N GLY A 407 20.63 9.31 -14.99
CA GLY A 407 20.43 8.61 -16.25
C GLY A 407 19.01 8.80 -16.76
N GLY A 408 18.78 9.86 -17.54
CA GLY A 408 17.69 9.91 -18.53
C GLY A 408 17.85 8.87 -19.65
N GLN A 409 18.81 7.95 -19.53
CA GLN A 409 18.84 6.70 -20.25
C GLN A 409 18.45 5.60 -19.27
N SER A 410 17.26 5.06 -19.49
CA SER A 410 16.88 3.73 -19.05
C SER A 410 18.02 2.76 -19.35
N ALA A 411 18.79 2.38 -18.32
CA ALA A 411 19.47 1.10 -18.34
C ALA A 411 18.43 0.08 -18.79
N GLY A 412 18.73 -0.67 -19.85
CA GLY A 412 17.81 -1.58 -20.52
C GLY A 412 17.11 -2.53 -19.55
N TRP A 413 15.99 -2.06 -19.04
CA TRP A 413 14.87 -2.85 -18.61
C TRP A 413 13.82 -2.57 -19.67
N GLN A 414 13.43 -3.62 -20.39
CA GLN A 414 12.10 -3.70 -20.96
C GLN A 414 11.13 -3.37 -19.83
N SER A 415 10.75 -2.10 -19.76
CA SER A 415 9.81 -1.57 -18.80
C SER A 415 8.45 -1.68 -19.43
N THR A 416 7.79 -2.80 -19.21
CA THR A 416 6.34 -2.87 -19.32
C THR A 416 5.75 -1.98 -18.23
N GLN A 417 5.62 -0.68 -18.54
CA GLN A 417 4.77 0.24 -17.80
C GLN A 417 3.33 -0.25 -17.92
N TYR A 418 2.83 -0.94 -16.88
CA TYR A 418 1.43 -1.26 -16.74
C TYR A 418 0.63 0.00 -16.36
N ASN A 419 0.16 0.74 -17.35
CA ASN A 419 -1.04 1.55 -17.22
C ASN A 419 -2.25 0.62 -17.37
N ILE A 420 -2.79 0.10 -16.26
CA ILE A 420 -4.04 -0.69 -16.27
C ILE A 420 -5.25 0.27 -16.36
N ASN A 421 -5.22 1.18 -17.33
CA ASN A 421 -6.38 1.99 -17.70
C ASN A 421 -6.40 2.29 -19.20
N ILE A 422 -5.79 1.44 -20.03
CA ILE A 422 -6.05 1.46 -21.47
C ILE A 422 -7.12 0.42 -21.72
N ASP A 423 -8.29 0.92 -22.06
CA ASP A 423 -9.45 0.13 -22.44
C ASP A 423 -9.11 -0.86 -23.56
N LEU A 424 -9.51 -2.13 -23.39
CA LEU A 424 -9.15 -3.22 -24.28
C LEU A 424 -9.78 -3.05 -25.67
N HIS A 425 -10.93 -2.36 -25.76
CA HIS A 425 -11.53 -1.99 -27.04
C HIS A 425 -10.70 -0.93 -27.76
N GLN A 426 -10.23 0.10 -27.04
CA GLN A 426 -9.35 1.11 -27.62
C GLN A 426 -8.04 0.50 -28.15
N ALA A 427 -7.45 -0.44 -27.41
CA ALA A 427 -6.25 -1.16 -27.86
C ALA A 427 -6.54 -2.01 -29.11
N ALA A 428 -7.71 -2.67 -29.14
CA ALA A 428 -8.15 -3.46 -30.28
C ALA A 428 -8.46 -2.62 -31.53
N LEU A 429 -9.06 -1.43 -31.37
CA LEU A 429 -9.27 -0.45 -32.42
C LEU A 429 -7.94 0.01 -33.04
N GLN A 430 -6.97 0.37 -32.19
CA GLN A 430 -5.66 0.87 -32.63
C GLN A 430 -4.74 -0.22 -33.17
N GLY A 431 -5.03 -1.50 -32.93
CA GLY A 431 -4.15 -2.61 -33.28
C GLY A 431 -2.91 -2.68 -32.38
N ASN A 432 -2.98 -2.12 -31.16
CA ASN A 432 -1.84 -2.08 -30.24
C ASN A 432 -1.67 -3.42 -29.53
N ILE A 433 -0.97 -4.34 -30.18
CA ILE A 433 -0.75 -5.71 -29.71
C ILE A 433 -0.07 -5.78 -28.34
N GLU A 434 0.80 -4.82 -28.03
CA GLU A 434 1.52 -4.80 -26.76
C GLU A 434 0.57 -4.52 -25.59
N VAL A 435 -0.33 -3.54 -25.74
CA VAL A 435 -1.36 -3.25 -24.73
C VAL A 435 -2.35 -4.40 -24.58
N VAL A 436 -2.70 -5.07 -25.68
CA VAL A 436 -3.57 -6.26 -25.65
C VAL A 436 -2.92 -7.38 -24.85
N ARG A 437 -1.64 -7.69 -25.11
CA ARG A 437 -0.88 -8.70 -24.35
C ARG A 437 -0.77 -8.35 -22.87
N GLN A 438 -0.58 -7.07 -22.54
CA GLN A 438 -0.56 -6.61 -21.16
C GLN A 438 -1.91 -6.79 -20.46
N ASN A 439 -3.03 -6.48 -21.13
CA ASN A 439 -4.37 -6.70 -20.59
C ASN A 439 -4.67 -8.19 -20.37
N ILE A 440 -4.21 -9.06 -21.28
CA ILE A 440 -4.28 -10.52 -21.14
C ILE A 440 -3.50 -10.97 -19.91
N LEU A 441 -2.24 -10.53 -19.75
CA LEU A 441 -1.41 -10.86 -18.59
C LEU A 441 -1.98 -10.36 -17.27
N ALA A 442 -2.67 -9.21 -17.30
CA ALA A 442 -3.37 -8.65 -16.14
C ALA A 442 -4.67 -9.40 -15.77
N GLY A 443 -5.09 -10.40 -16.56
CA GLY A 443 -6.32 -11.15 -16.33
C GLY A 443 -7.59 -10.34 -16.57
N SER A 444 -7.53 -9.36 -17.47
CA SER A 444 -8.69 -8.53 -17.83
C SER A 444 -9.80 -9.39 -18.43
N ASP A 445 -11.05 -8.99 -18.23
CA ASP A 445 -12.20 -9.64 -18.89
C ASP A 445 -12.13 -9.40 -20.41
N LEU A 446 -11.70 -10.43 -21.14
CA LEU A 446 -11.54 -10.39 -22.60
C LEU A 446 -12.86 -10.35 -23.36
N ASN A 447 -13.99 -10.50 -22.65
CA ASN A 447 -15.34 -10.48 -23.19
C ASN A 447 -16.16 -9.30 -22.65
N LYS A 448 -15.50 -8.34 -21.97
CA LYS A 448 -16.14 -7.11 -21.51
C LYS A 448 -16.82 -6.42 -22.69
N LYS A 449 -18.07 -6.03 -22.51
CA LYS A 449 -18.85 -5.33 -23.54
C LYS A 449 -18.47 -3.86 -23.59
N GLU A 450 -18.31 -3.31 -24.79
CA GLU A 450 -18.32 -1.86 -24.95
C GLU A 450 -19.74 -1.30 -24.77
N PRO A 451 -19.89 -0.06 -24.28
CA PRO A 451 -21.18 0.45 -23.80
C PRO A 451 -22.27 0.65 -24.87
N ASP A 452 -21.92 0.89 -26.13
CA ASP A 452 -22.84 1.38 -27.14
C ASP A 452 -23.38 0.24 -28.02
N GLY A 453 -22.49 -0.58 -28.59
CA GLY A 453 -22.83 -1.69 -29.48
C GLY A 453 -22.84 -3.06 -28.79
N GLY A 454 -22.40 -3.13 -27.53
CA GLY A 454 -22.32 -4.37 -26.74
C GLY A 454 -21.34 -5.40 -27.30
N GLY A 455 -20.40 -5.02 -28.16
CA GLY A 455 -19.40 -5.93 -28.75
C GLY A 455 -18.27 -6.26 -27.79
N SER A 456 -17.58 -7.38 -28.02
CA SER A 456 -16.33 -7.73 -27.33
C SER A 456 -15.10 -7.04 -27.94
N PRO A 457 -13.94 -7.03 -27.27
CA PRO A 457 -12.68 -6.60 -27.88
C PRO A 457 -12.32 -7.37 -29.15
N LEU A 458 -12.67 -8.66 -29.23
CA LEU A 458 -12.51 -9.45 -30.46
C LEU A 458 -13.43 -8.93 -31.59
N SER A 459 -14.66 -8.54 -31.26
CA SER A 459 -15.57 -7.90 -32.22
C SER A 459 -15.03 -6.56 -32.73
N THR A 460 -14.37 -5.81 -31.85
CA THR A 460 -13.70 -4.54 -32.20
C THR A 460 -12.53 -4.81 -33.14
N ALA A 461 -11.63 -5.74 -32.80
CA ALA A 461 -10.52 -6.12 -33.66
C ALA A 461 -10.98 -6.63 -35.04
N ALA A 462 -12.08 -7.39 -35.07
CA ALA A 462 -12.70 -7.89 -36.29
C ALA A 462 -13.27 -6.78 -37.18
N THR A 463 -13.93 -5.78 -36.58
CA THR A 463 -14.46 -4.59 -37.29
C THR A 463 -13.35 -3.81 -37.99
N PHE A 464 -12.21 -3.64 -37.33
CA PHE A 464 -11.08 -2.83 -37.83
C PHE A 464 -9.96 -3.66 -38.49
N GLY A 465 -10.19 -4.95 -38.75
CA GLY A 465 -9.24 -5.83 -39.45
C GLY A 465 -7.91 -6.05 -38.74
N LYS A 466 -7.86 -5.95 -37.40
CA LYS A 466 -6.63 -6.11 -36.60
C LYS A 466 -6.33 -7.59 -36.31
N THR A 467 -5.95 -8.34 -37.34
CA THR A 467 -5.78 -9.81 -37.29
C THR A 467 -4.82 -10.29 -36.20
N GLU A 468 -3.70 -9.60 -35.98
CA GLU A 468 -2.74 -9.97 -34.94
C GLU A 468 -3.28 -9.80 -33.52
N VAL A 469 -4.10 -8.77 -33.29
CA VAL A 469 -4.80 -8.58 -32.02
C VAL A 469 -5.85 -9.66 -31.80
N ALA A 470 -6.64 -9.96 -32.82
CA ALA A 470 -7.65 -11.03 -32.73
C ALA A 470 -7.00 -12.39 -32.43
N ARG A 471 -5.86 -12.70 -33.06
CA ARG A 471 -5.10 -13.94 -32.79
C ARG A 471 -4.71 -14.04 -31.32
N ALA A 472 -4.13 -12.97 -30.77
CA ALA A 472 -3.73 -12.95 -29.36
C ALA A 472 -4.91 -13.06 -28.39
N LEU A 473 -6.04 -12.40 -28.69
CA LEU A 473 -7.26 -12.49 -27.88
C LEU A 473 -7.84 -13.92 -27.89
N ILE A 474 -7.92 -14.56 -29.06
CA ILE A 474 -8.42 -15.93 -29.19
C ILE A 474 -7.51 -16.93 -28.46
N GLU A 475 -6.19 -16.80 -28.61
CA GLU A 475 -5.21 -17.66 -27.93
C GLU A 475 -5.25 -17.51 -26.40
N ALA A 476 -5.67 -16.34 -25.92
CA ALA A 476 -5.88 -16.06 -24.51
C ALA A 476 -7.27 -16.45 -23.98
N GLY A 477 -8.14 -17.04 -24.82
CA GLY A 477 -9.45 -17.55 -24.42
C GLY A 477 -10.62 -16.57 -24.56
N ALA A 478 -10.51 -15.52 -25.39
CA ALA A 478 -11.66 -14.70 -25.76
C ALA A 478 -12.73 -15.53 -26.47
N GLU A 479 -14.01 -15.22 -26.23
CA GLU A 479 -15.13 -15.95 -26.80
C GLU A 479 -15.27 -15.65 -28.31
N ILE A 480 -14.98 -16.65 -29.14
CA ILE A 480 -14.93 -16.48 -30.60
C ILE A 480 -16.29 -16.17 -31.22
N ASN A 481 -17.36 -16.68 -30.61
CA ASN A 481 -18.74 -16.56 -31.08
C ASN A 481 -19.54 -15.51 -30.29
N PHE A 482 -18.86 -14.59 -29.61
CA PHE A 482 -19.51 -13.57 -28.80
C PHE A 482 -20.51 -12.74 -29.63
N VAL A 483 -21.72 -12.57 -29.10
CA VAL A 483 -22.83 -11.89 -29.80
C VAL A 483 -22.99 -10.46 -29.28
N LYS A 484 -22.89 -9.47 -30.18
CA LYS A 484 -23.12 -8.04 -29.85
C LYS A 484 -24.62 -7.69 -29.90
N ASN A 485 -24.99 -6.45 -29.57
CA ASN A 485 -26.40 -6.08 -29.37
C ASN A 485 -27.31 -6.30 -30.60
N ASP A 486 -26.76 -6.27 -31.82
CA ASP A 486 -27.48 -6.51 -33.07
C ASP A 486 -27.45 -7.99 -33.53
N GLY A 487 -27.00 -8.91 -32.67
CA GLY A 487 -26.92 -10.33 -32.98
C GLY A 487 -25.66 -10.73 -33.76
N ALA A 488 -24.84 -9.78 -34.20
CA ALA A 488 -23.66 -10.11 -35.00
C ALA A 488 -22.51 -10.68 -34.15
N THR A 489 -21.77 -11.63 -34.72
CA THR A 489 -20.53 -12.19 -34.15
C THR A 489 -19.28 -11.53 -34.77
N PRO A 490 -18.06 -11.75 -34.23
CA PRO A 490 -16.82 -11.34 -34.88
C PRO A 490 -16.72 -11.77 -36.35
N LEU A 491 -17.27 -12.94 -36.70
CA LEU A 491 -17.28 -13.42 -38.08
C LEU A 491 -18.19 -12.59 -39.00
N HIS A 492 -19.38 -12.20 -38.50
CA HIS A 492 -20.31 -11.34 -39.25
C HIS A 492 -19.65 -10.00 -39.61
N VAL A 493 -19.03 -9.32 -38.63
CA VAL A 493 -18.40 -8.02 -38.87
C VAL A 493 -17.15 -8.12 -39.74
N ALA A 494 -16.31 -9.16 -39.56
CA ALA A 494 -15.15 -9.39 -40.42
C ALA A 494 -15.54 -9.66 -41.87
N ALA A 495 -16.62 -10.42 -42.07
CA ALA A 495 -17.18 -10.72 -43.38
C ALA A 495 -17.74 -9.45 -44.03
N PHE A 496 -18.59 -8.70 -43.32
CA PHE A 496 -19.21 -7.47 -43.80
C PHE A 496 -18.18 -6.44 -44.28
N PHE A 497 -17.10 -6.22 -43.52
CA PHE A 497 -16.02 -5.30 -43.90
C PHE A 497 -14.96 -5.92 -44.83
N CYS A 498 -15.15 -7.16 -45.28
CA CYS A 498 -14.27 -7.87 -46.21
C CYS A 498 -12.81 -8.01 -45.75
N HIS A 499 -12.59 -8.19 -44.44
CA HIS A 499 -11.27 -8.41 -43.84
C HIS A 499 -10.82 -9.86 -44.05
N THR A 500 -10.32 -10.16 -45.26
CA THR A 500 -9.95 -11.51 -45.71
C THR A 500 -9.15 -12.33 -44.70
N GLU A 501 -8.07 -11.78 -44.16
CA GLU A 501 -7.19 -12.52 -43.22
C GLU A 501 -7.84 -12.71 -41.84
N MET A 502 -8.72 -11.80 -41.43
CA MET A 502 -9.52 -11.97 -40.20
C MET A 502 -10.54 -13.09 -40.36
N VAL A 503 -11.22 -13.15 -41.51
CA VAL A 503 -12.19 -14.23 -41.81
C VAL A 503 -11.50 -15.59 -41.80
N LYS A 504 -10.33 -15.72 -42.46
CA LYS A 504 -9.54 -16.95 -42.40
C LYS A 504 -9.17 -17.34 -40.97
N LEU A 505 -8.63 -16.41 -40.19
CA LEU A 505 -8.26 -16.65 -38.80
C LEU A 505 -9.45 -17.15 -37.96
N LEU A 506 -10.61 -16.49 -38.08
CA LEU A 506 -11.81 -16.88 -37.33
C LEU A 506 -12.31 -18.28 -37.72
N LEU A 507 -12.30 -18.61 -39.01
CA LEU A 507 -12.65 -19.95 -39.49
C LEU A 507 -11.66 -21.02 -39.00
N GLU A 508 -10.35 -20.75 -39.10
CA GLU A 508 -9.28 -21.62 -38.60
C GLU A 508 -9.41 -21.89 -37.09
N LYS A 509 -9.93 -20.92 -36.34
CA LYS A 509 -10.13 -21.01 -34.88
C LYS A 509 -11.52 -21.51 -34.50
N GLY A 510 -12.34 -21.95 -35.46
CA GLY A 510 -13.62 -22.61 -35.20
C GLY A 510 -14.81 -21.68 -34.96
N ALA A 511 -14.83 -20.49 -35.56
CA ALA A 511 -15.99 -19.60 -35.51
C ALA A 511 -17.23 -20.29 -36.15
N ASP A 512 -18.36 -20.20 -35.46
CA ASP A 512 -19.62 -20.83 -35.89
C ASP A 512 -20.28 -19.99 -36.98
N LYS A 513 -20.40 -20.60 -38.17
CA LYS A 513 -20.99 -19.97 -39.36
C LYS A 513 -22.51 -20.03 -39.39
N SER A 514 -23.13 -20.82 -38.51
CA SER A 514 -24.58 -21.03 -38.45
C SER A 514 -25.31 -20.03 -37.56
N ILE A 515 -24.57 -19.20 -36.80
CA ILE A 515 -25.16 -18.17 -35.96
C ILE A 515 -25.87 -17.13 -36.84
N LEU A 516 -27.09 -16.77 -36.44
CA LEU A 516 -27.91 -15.75 -37.09
C LEU A 516 -27.80 -14.43 -36.34
N ASP A 517 -27.66 -13.33 -37.07
CA ASP A 517 -27.85 -11.99 -36.52
C ASP A 517 -29.33 -11.67 -36.23
N ASN A 518 -29.62 -10.48 -35.69
CA ASN A 518 -31.00 -10.09 -35.40
C ASN A 518 -31.89 -9.93 -36.65
N ASN A 519 -31.30 -9.90 -37.85
CA ASN A 519 -32.02 -9.92 -39.12
C ASN A 519 -32.25 -11.34 -39.64
N GLY A 520 -31.89 -12.36 -38.86
CA GLY A 520 -32.04 -13.77 -39.24
C GLY A 520 -31.07 -14.22 -40.31
N SER A 521 -29.94 -13.54 -40.50
CA SER A 521 -28.94 -13.85 -41.52
C SER A 521 -27.66 -14.38 -40.91
N THR A 522 -27.06 -15.39 -41.55
CA THR A 522 -25.67 -15.79 -41.28
C THR A 522 -24.68 -14.79 -41.88
N ALA A 523 -23.41 -14.89 -41.47
CA ALA A 523 -22.32 -14.10 -42.05
C ALA A 523 -22.21 -14.28 -43.58
N LEU A 524 -22.52 -15.47 -44.10
CA LEU A 524 -22.58 -15.72 -45.55
C LEU A 524 -23.76 -15.00 -46.21
N GLU A 525 -24.96 -15.15 -45.66
CA GLU A 525 -26.18 -14.58 -46.24
C GLU A 525 -26.13 -13.05 -46.29
N SER A 526 -25.52 -12.40 -45.30
CA SER A 526 -25.30 -10.94 -45.30
C SER A 526 -24.46 -10.43 -46.48
N LEU A 527 -23.61 -11.29 -47.06
CA LEU A 527 -22.78 -10.96 -48.22
C LEU A 527 -23.45 -11.20 -49.57
N LEU A 528 -24.50 -12.03 -49.62
CA LEU A 528 -25.21 -12.38 -50.85
C LEU A 528 -26.16 -11.27 -51.32
N ILE A 529 -26.47 -10.30 -50.46
CA ILE A 529 -27.22 -9.10 -50.83
C ILE A 529 -26.42 -8.32 -51.89
N PRO A 530 -27.03 -7.89 -53.01
CA PRO A 530 -26.36 -7.11 -54.04
C PRO A 530 -25.66 -5.88 -53.44
N PHE A 531 -24.42 -5.61 -53.87
CA PHE A 531 -23.62 -4.52 -53.30
C PHE A 531 -24.34 -3.17 -53.39
N GLU A 532 -25.06 -2.91 -54.47
CA GLU A 532 -25.78 -1.64 -54.66
C GLU A 532 -26.88 -1.43 -53.61
N ASP A 533 -27.50 -2.49 -53.10
CA ASP A 533 -28.56 -2.41 -52.09
C ASP A 533 -28.02 -2.11 -50.68
N VAL A 534 -26.76 -2.48 -50.43
CA VAL A 534 -26.06 -2.26 -49.15
C VAL A 534 -25.03 -1.12 -49.22
N LYS A 535 -24.83 -0.53 -50.39
CA LYS A 535 -23.86 0.54 -50.63
C LYS A 535 -24.07 1.71 -49.67
N GLY A 536 -25.33 2.11 -49.45
CA GLY A 536 -25.67 3.19 -48.52
C GLY A 536 -25.28 2.90 -47.07
N ILE A 537 -25.24 1.63 -46.66
CA ILE A 537 -24.78 1.23 -45.32
C ILE A 537 -23.27 1.43 -45.21
N TYR A 538 -22.52 1.07 -46.25
CA TYR A 538 -21.07 1.30 -46.28
C TYR A 538 -20.72 2.78 -46.36
N GLU A 539 -21.45 3.58 -47.15
CA GLU A 539 -21.27 5.03 -47.20
C GLU A 539 -21.56 5.69 -45.85
N TYR A 540 -22.58 5.22 -45.12
CA TYR A 540 -22.86 5.66 -43.75
C TYR A 540 -21.69 5.37 -42.81
N PHE A 541 -21.13 4.15 -42.82
CA PHE A 541 -19.97 3.83 -42.00
C PHE A 541 -18.71 4.56 -42.44
N ALA A 542 -18.50 4.78 -43.74
CA ALA A 542 -17.39 5.59 -44.25
C ALA A 542 -17.43 7.00 -43.65
N GLY A 543 -18.61 7.64 -43.60
CA GLY A 543 -18.78 8.97 -42.99
C GLY A 543 -18.49 9.01 -41.48
N ILE A 544 -18.75 7.92 -40.74
CA ILE A 544 -18.43 7.82 -39.30
C ILE A 544 -16.93 7.62 -39.08
N LEU A 545 -16.28 6.87 -39.97
CA LEU A 545 -14.88 6.44 -39.81
C LEU A 545 -13.87 7.43 -40.40
N ASP A 546 -14.26 8.24 -41.39
CA ASP A 546 -13.40 9.22 -42.04
C ASP A 546 -12.79 10.26 -41.05
N PRO A 547 -13.56 10.86 -40.09
CA PRO A 547 -12.99 11.75 -39.08
C PRO A 547 -11.98 11.09 -38.13
N LEU A 548 -11.95 9.75 -38.08
CA LEU A 548 -11.01 8.96 -37.29
C LEU A 548 -9.78 8.53 -38.11
N GLY A 549 -9.67 8.97 -39.37
CA GLY A 549 -8.58 8.61 -40.29
C GLY A 549 -8.69 7.17 -40.82
N LEU A 550 -9.88 6.57 -40.79
CA LEU A 550 -10.15 5.21 -41.21
C LEU A 550 -10.99 5.20 -42.49
N ASP A 551 -10.32 5.34 -43.64
CA ASP A 551 -10.98 5.37 -44.95
C ASP A 551 -11.49 3.97 -45.36
N LEU A 552 -12.71 3.92 -45.89
CA LEU A 552 -13.40 2.70 -46.28
C LEU A 552 -13.47 2.59 -47.81
N ASP A 553 -12.61 1.74 -48.38
CA ASP A 553 -12.52 1.52 -49.83
C ASP A 553 -13.71 0.68 -50.35
N LEU A 554 -14.71 1.38 -50.89
CA LEU A 554 -15.94 0.79 -51.42
C LEU A 554 -15.70 -0.14 -52.63
N GLU A 555 -14.75 0.18 -53.50
CA GLU A 555 -14.42 -0.66 -54.66
C GLU A 555 -13.75 -1.97 -54.22
N LYS A 556 -12.86 -1.88 -53.23
CA LYS A 556 -12.27 -3.06 -52.60
C LYS A 556 -13.30 -3.93 -51.89
N ILE A 557 -14.28 -3.33 -51.22
CA ILE A 557 -15.40 -4.09 -50.62
C ILE A 557 -16.22 -4.78 -51.71
N LYS A 558 -16.64 -4.04 -52.75
CA LYS A 558 -17.41 -4.57 -53.88
C LYS A 558 -16.72 -5.77 -54.54
N THR A 559 -15.40 -5.68 -54.76
CA THR A 559 -14.62 -6.75 -55.39
C THR A 559 -14.34 -7.94 -54.44
N LYS A 560 -14.24 -7.71 -53.13
CA LYS A 560 -13.93 -8.78 -52.16
C LYS A 560 -15.15 -9.53 -51.62
N ARG A 561 -16.35 -8.94 -51.62
CA ARG A 561 -17.57 -9.61 -51.12
C ARG A 561 -17.78 -11.02 -51.72
N PRO A 562 -17.68 -11.23 -53.05
CA PRO A 562 -17.84 -12.58 -53.62
C PRO A 562 -16.77 -13.57 -53.15
N ILE A 563 -15.53 -13.11 -52.97
CA ILE A 563 -14.40 -13.93 -52.52
C ILE A 563 -14.61 -14.39 -51.07
N ILE A 564 -15.09 -13.50 -50.20
CA ILE A 564 -15.42 -13.83 -48.80
C ILE A 564 -16.61 -14.80 -48.74
N ALA A 565 -17.62 -14.59 -49.58
CA ALA A 565 -18.77 -15.49 -49.68
C ALA A 565 -18.33 -16.91 -50.10
N GLU A 566 -17.39 -17.04 -51.04
CA GLU A 566 -16.82 -18.32 -51.44
C GLU A 566 -16.03 -18.99 -50.30
N MET A 567 -15.23 -18.23 -49.53
CA MET A 567 -14.53 -18.75 -48.34
C MET A 567 -15.48 -19.31 -47.28
N LEU A 568 -16.60 -18.63 -47.04
CA LEU A 568 -17.61 -19.07 -46.07
C LEU A 568 -18.39 -20.31 -46.55
N ARG A 569 -18.57 -20.47 -47.88
CA ARG A 569 -19.16 -21.67 -48.49
C ARG A 569 -18.25 -22.89 -48.40
N ASN A 570 -16.96 -22.72 -48.70
CA ASN A 570 -16.02 -23.83 -48.89
C ASN A 570 -15.38 -24.34 -47.58
N SER A 571 -15.60 -23.67 -46.45
CA SER A 571 -15.10 -24.10 -45.14
C SER A 571 -15.98 -25.20 -44.52
N THR A 572 -16.18 -26.33 -45.18
CA THR A 572 -16.86 -27.48 -44.57
C THR A 572 -15.95 -28.16 -43.55
N SER A 573 -16.54 -28.47 -42.39
CA SER A 573 -15.99 -29.18 -41.23
C SER A 573 -15.24 -30.47 -41.60
N GLU A 574 -13.96 -30.54 -41.23
CA GLU A 574 -13.29 -31.81 -40.87
C GLU A 574 -13.30 -31.96 -39.35
#